data_AF-X0S455-F1
#
_entry.id   AF-X0S455-F1
#
_cell.length_a   1.000
_cell.length_b   1.000
_cell.length_c   1.000
_cell.angle_alpha   90.00
_cell.angle_beta   90.00
_cell.angle_gamma   90.00
#
_symmetry.space_group_name_H-M   'P 1'
#
loop_
_entity.id
_entity.type
_entity.pdbx_description
1 polymer ?
#
loop_
_entity_poly.entity_id
_entity_poly.type
_entity_poly.pdbx_seq_one_letter_code
_entity_poly.pdbx_strand_id
1 'polypeptide(L)'
;MRFILGVLHHWFAHSIHKFWVAWYLNKLAFKLIWRSIVHDLSKYGWTETKHFARTIHKLNNTTYGTDEYFALIASVQPALDHHYAKNQHHPEYWPDGISDMGAIDEIEMVCDWCAACKKHKDGNPVHS
;
A
#
# COMPACT_ATOMS: atom_id res chain seq x y z
N MET A 1 -22.26 33.41 -37.25
CA MET A 1 -21.72 32.11 -37.75
C MET A 1 -20.36 31.75 -37.17
N ARG A 2 -19.32 32.60 -37.26
CA ARG A 2 -17.96 32.32 -36.74
C ARG A 2 -17.88 32.08 -35.22
N PHE A 3 -18.64 32.83 -34.43
CA PHE A 3 -18.67 32.65 -32.97
C PHE A 3 -19.20 31.27 -32.56
N ILE A 4 -20.32 30.83 -33.14
CA ILE A 4 -20.94 29.52 -32.84
C ILE A 4 -19.99 28.37 -33.20
N LEU A 5 -19.33 28.44 -34.36
CA LEU A 5 -18.31 27.45 -34.75
C LEU A 5 -17.13 27.42 -33.77
N GLY A 6 -16.69 28.58 -33.27
CA GLY A 6 -15.67 28.67 -32.24
C GLY A 6 -16.08 28.02 -30.93
N VAL A 7 -17.32 28.24 -30.48
CA VAL A 7 -17.89 27.59 -29.28
C VAL A 7 -17.94 26.07 -29.44
N LEU A 8 -18.43 25.58 -30.59
CA LEU A 8 -18.51 24.13 -30.85
C LEU A 8 -17.12 23.48 -30.89
N HIS A 9 -16.15 24.10 -31.54
CA HIS A 9 -14.77 23.61 -31.56
C HIS A 9 -14.17 23.60 -30.14
N HIS A 10 -14.37 24.67 -29.38
CA HIS A 10 -13.94 24.73 -27.98
C HIS A 10 -14.54 23.60 -27.16
N TRP A 11 -15.86 23.38 -27.22
CA TRP A 11 -16.53 22.28 -26.52
C TRP A 11 -16.03 20.91 -26.92
N PHE A 12 -15.82 20.67 -28.22
CA PHE A 12 -15.29 19.41 -28.72
C PHE A 12 -13.88 19.15 -28.20
N ALA A 13 -12.97 20.13 -28.30
CA ALA A 13 -11.60 20.01 -27.80
C ALA A 13 -11.56 19.75 -26.28
N HIS A 14 -12.40 20.45 -25.50
CA HIS A 14 -12.48 20.24 -24.05
C HIS A 14 -13.08 18.88 -23.69
N SER A 15 -14.01 18.38 -24.50
CA SER A 15 -14.59 17.05 -24.30
C SER A 15 -13.54 15.94 -24.52
N ILE A 16 -12.68 16.09 -25.53
CA ILE A 16 -11.54 15.18 -25.75
C ILE A 16 -10.56 15.24 -24.57
N HIS A 17 -10.18 16.44 -24.13
CA HIS A 17 -9.28 16.58 -22.98
C HIS A 17 -9.88 15.94 -21.72
N LYS A 18 -11.17 16.20 -21.42
CA LYS A 18 -11.90 15.59 -20.31
C LYS A 18 -11.91 14.07 -20.38
N PHE A 19 -12.11 13.51 -21.57
CA PHE A 19 -12.05 12.06 -21.79
C PHE A 19 -10.67 11.50 -21.39
N TRP A 20 -9.58 12.13 -21.83
CA TRP A 20 -8.23 11.65 -21.51
C TRP A 20 -7.90 11.79 -20.03
N VAL A 21 -8.30 12.89 -19.38
CA VAL A 21 -8.16 13.04 -17.93
C VAL A 21 -8.90 11.91 -17.20
N ALA A 22 -10.17 11.66 -17.58
CA ALA A 22 -10.94 10.57 -17.00
C ALA A 22 -10.27 9.21 -17.23
N TRP A 23 -9.75 8.95 -18.43
CA TRP A 23 -9.04 7.72 -18.76
C TRP A 23 -7.82 7.49 -17.85
N TYR A 24 -6.96 8.50 -17.67
CA TYR A 24 -5.78 8.38 -16.80
C TYR A 24 -6.15 8.21 -15.33
N LEU A 25 -7.13 8.98 -14.83
CA LEU A 25 -7.62 8.84 -13.46
C LEU A 25 -8.17 7.44 -13.20
N ASN A 26 -8.97 6.89 -14.12
CA ASN A 26 -9.50 5.54 -13.98
C ASN A 26 -8.40 4.48 -14.02
N LYS A 27 -7.37 4.64 -14.86
CA LYS A 27 -6.20 3.73 -14.84
C LYS A 27 -5.52 3.69 -13.47
N LEU A 28 -5.35 4.84 -12.83
CA LEU A 28 -4.79 4.91 -11.47
C LEU A 28 -5.72 4.25 -10.45
N ALA A 29 -7.04 4.51 -10.53
CA ALA A 29 -8.03 3.87 -9.67
C ALA A 29 -8.01 2.34 -9.82
N PHE A 30 -7.95 1.81 -11.05
CA PHE A 30 -7.83 0.37 -11.29
C PHE A 30 -6.54 -0.20 -10.71
N LYS A 31 -5.41 0.52 -10.79
CA LYS A 31 -4.15 0.09 -10.16
C LYS A 31 -4.30 -0.01 -8.63
N LEU A 32 -4.95 0.97 -7.99
CA LEU A 32 -5.22 0.94 -6.55
C LEU A 32 -6.16 -0.22 -6.17
N ILE A 33 -7.23 -0.43 -6.93
CA ILE A 33 -8.16 -1.55 -6.71
C ILE A 33 -7.41 -2.89 -6.83
N TRP A 34 -6.59 -3.06 -7.87
CA TRP A 34 -5.79 -4.27 -8.03
C TRP A 34 -4.87 -4.49 -6.84
N ARG A 35 -4.14 -3.46 -6.40
CA ARG A 35 -3.27 -3.53 -5.23
C ARG A 35 -4.03 -3.89 -3.96
N SER A 36 -5.24 -3.37 -3.74
CA SER A 36 -6.05 -3.77 -2.58
C SER A 36 -6.44 -5.25 -2.58
N ILE A 37 -6.59 -5.86 -3.76
CA ILE A 37 -6.94 -7.29 -3.89
C ILE A 37 -5.72 -8.17 -3.63
N VAL A 38 -4.54 -7.77 -4.11
CA VAL A 38 -3.31 -8.56 -4.01
C VAL A 38 -2.39 -8.15 -2.86
N HIS A 39 -2.79 -7.16 -2.07
CA HIS A 39 -2.07 -6.69 -0.89
C HIS A 39 -1.69 -7.89 -0.01
N ASP A 40 -0.40 -7.98 0.32
CA ASP A 40 0.15 -9.03 1.19
C ASP A 40 -0.08 -10.47 0.75
N LEU A 41 -0.38 -10.72 -0.53
CA LEU A 41 -0.70 -12.07 -1.01
C LEU A 41 0.44 -13.08 -0.75
N SER A 42 1.68 -12.61 -0.61
CA SER A 42 2.84 -13.44 -0.26
C SER A 42 2.70 -14.14 1.10
N LYS A 43 1.93 -13.56 2.07
CA LYS A 43 1.69 -14.13 3.41
C LYS A 43 0.99 -15.48 3.39
N TYR A 44 0.25 -15.76 2.32
CA TYR A 44 -0.44 -17.04 2.10
C TYR A 44 0.48 -18.15 1.55
N GLY A 45 1.71 -17.82 1.17
CA GLY A 45 2.71 -18.78 0.74
C GLY A 45 3.41 -19.47 1.92
N TRP A 46 3.79 -20.73 1.73
CA TRP A 46 4.46 -21.54 2.76
C TRP A 46 5.77 -20.94 3.30
N THR A 47 6.45 -20.10 2.52
CA THR A 47 7.66 -19.37 2.96
C THR A 47 7.35 -18.48 4.17
N GLU A 48 6.18 -17.85 4.19
CA GLU A 48 5.79 -16.90 5.24
C GLU A 48 4.84 -17.52 6.27
N THR A 49 3.81 -18.26 5.80
CA THR A 49 2.73 -18.77 6.66
C THR A 49 3.24 -19.58 7.85
N LYS A 50 4.26 -20.43 7.67
CA LYS A 50 4.80 -21.28 8.74
C LYS A 50 5.41 -20.49 9.91
N HIS A 51 5.90 -19.28 9.64
CA HIS A 51 6.45 -18.38 10.66
C HIS A 51 5.31 -17.60 11.33
N PHE A 52 4.46 -16.94 10.53
CA PHE A 52 3.39 -16.11 11.07
C PHE A 52 2.34 -16.90 11.85
N ALA A 53 1.97 -18.12 11.44
CA ALA A 53 0.97 -18.93 12.13
C ALA A 53 1.31 -19.20 13.62
N ARG A 54 2.60 -19.18 13.97
CA ARG A 54 3.07 -19.42 15.35
C ARG A 54 3.15 -18.15 16.20
N THR A 55 3.26 -16.98 15.55
CA THR A 55 3.65 -15.72 16.21
C THR A 55 2.56 -14.66 16.13
N ILE A 56 1.69 -14.68 15.11
CA ILE A 56 0.75 -13.59 14.81
C ILE A 56 -0.22 -13.28 15.94
N HIS A 57 -0.73 -14.29 16.64
CA HIS A 57 -1.59 -14.08 17.80
C HIS A 57 -0.85 -13.37 18.95
N LYS A 58 0.41 -13.73 19.20
CA LYS A 58 1.22 -13.07 20.23
C LYS A 58 1.54 -11.64 19.81
N LEU A 59 1.97 -11.45 18.57
CA LEU A 59 2.33 -10.14 18.02
C LEU A 59 1.17 -9.15 18.10
N ASN A 60 -0.04 -9.57 17.73
CA ASN A 60 -1.25 -8.74 17.81
C ASN A 60 -1.61 -8.29 19.26
N ASN A 61 -1.09 -8.98 20.27
CA ASN A 61 -1.35 -8.65 21.68
C ASN A 61 -0.19 -7.92 22.36
N THR A 62 0.90 -7.64 21.62
CA THR A 62 2.00 -6.81 22.12
C THR A 62 1.72 -5.32 21.91
N THR A 63 2.31 -4.50 22.78
CA THR A 63 2.44 -3.06 22.55
C THR A 63 3.62 -2.81 21.62
N TYR A 64 3.39 -1.99 20.59
CA TYR A 64 4.42 -1.62 19.64
C TYR A 64 5.65 -1.01 20.33
N GLY A 65 6.84 -1.32 19.81
CA GLY A 65 8.10 -0.76 20.32
C GLY A 65 8.59 -1.34 21.65
N THR A 66 7.88 -2.28 22.25
CA THR A 66 8.36 -3.00 23.44
C THR A 66 9.40 -4.06 23.08
N ASP A 67 10.22 -4.46 24.06
CA ASP A 67 11.18 -5.56 23.89
C ASP A 67 10.50 -6.87 23.47
N GLU A 68 9.29 -7.13 23.98
CA GLU A 68 8.49 -8.30 23.58
C GLU A 68 8.09 -8.23 22.10
N TYR A 69 7.63 -7.06 21.64
CA TYR A 69 7.32 -6.83 20.23
C TYR A 69 8.53 -7.10 19.35
N PHE A 70 9.69 -6.51 19.67
CA PHE A 70 10.91 -6.71 18.88
C PHE A 70 11.43 -8.15 18.91
N ALA A 71 11.31 -8.84 20.04
CA ALA A 71 11.66 -10.26 20.14
C ALA A 71 10.77 -11.13 19.24
N LEU A 72 9.46 -10.85 19.19
CA LEU A 72 8.54 -11.57 18.30
C LEU A 72 8.82 -11.26 16.82
N ILE A 73 9.12 -10.00 16.47
CA ILE A 73 9.52 -9.60 15.12
C ILE A 73 10.78 -10.37 14.69
N ALA A 74 11.83 -10.38 15.53
CA ALA A 74 13.06 -11.12 15.26
C ALA A 74 12.81 -12.63 15.05
N SER A 75 11.84 -13.21 15.75
CA SER A 75 11.47 -14.64 15.60
C SER A 75 10.87 -14.98 14.24
N VAL A 76 10.35 -13.99 13.50
CA VAL A 76 9.74 -14.16 12.17
C VAL A 76 10.54 -13.49 11.05
N GLN A 77 11.77 -13.03 11.33
CA GLN A 77 12.59 -12.29 10.37
C GLN A 77 12.67 -12.93 8.98
N PRO A 78 12.89 -14.26 8.81
CA PRO A 78 12.95 -14.86 7.48
C PRO A 78 11.67 -14.71 6.65
N ALA A 79 10.50 -14.65 7.31
CA ALA A 79 9.24 -14.38 6.65
C ALA A 79 9.09 -12.88 6.31
N LEU A 80 9.55 -11.99 7.18
CA LEU A 80 9.58 -10.55 6.92
C LEU A 80 10.50 -10.20 5.75
N ASP A 81 11.69 -10.79 5.67
CA ASP A 81 12.62 -10.54 4.56
C ASP A 81 11.99 -10.94 3.21
N HIS A 82 11.35 -12.12 3.15
CA HIS A 82 10.62 -12.54 1.96
C HIS A 82 9.43 -11.61 1.66
N HIS A 83 8.69 -11.22 2.70
CA HIS A 83 7.53 -10.34 2.59
C HIS A 83 7.91 -8.97 2.01
N TYR A 84 8.94 -8.33 2.60
CA TYR A 84 9.46 -7.05 2.15
C TYR A 84 9.99 -7.13 0.74
N ALA A 85 10.70 -8.19 0.35
CA ALA A 85 11.17 -8.38 -1.03
C ALA A 85 10.05 -8.63 -2.06
N LYS A 86 8.82 -8.94 -1.62
CA LYS A 86 7.66 -9.19 -2.51
C LYS A 86 6.67 -8.05 -2.57
N ASN A 87 6.68 -7.15 -1.60
CA ASN A 87 5.64 -6.14 -1.42
C ASN A 87 6.27 -4.74 -1.35
N GLN A 88 6.27 -4.07 -2.50
CA GLN A 88 6.86 -2.73 -2.70
C GLN A 88 6.20 -1.60 -1.90
N HIS A 89 5.09 -1.83 -1.19
CA HIS A 89 4.54 -0.84 -0.27
C HIS A 89 5.30 -0.78 1.06
N HIS A 90 6.24 -1.70 1.32
CA HIS A 90 7.16 -1.59 2.45
C HIS A 90 8.41 -0.80 2.07
N PRO A 91 8.87 0.14 2.93
CA PRO A 91 10.13 0.83 2.73
C PRO A 91 11.32 -0.13 2.53
N GLU A 92 11.33 -1.27 3.21
CA GLU A 92 12.38 -2.29 3.16
C GLU A 92 12.51 -2.98 1.79
N TYR A 93 11.51 -2.86 0.91
CA TYR A 93 11.63 -3.28 -0.49
C TYR A 93 12.65 -2.42 -1.25
N TRP A 94 12.79 -1.15 -0.87
CA TRP A 94 13.52 -0.14 -1.62
C TRP A 94 14.91 0.15 -1.03
N PRO A 95 15.95 0.39 -1.86
CA PRO A 95 17.29 0.70 -1.38
C PRO A 95 17.36 1.93 -0.47
N ASP A 96 16.75 3.04 -0.86
CA ASP A 96 16.72 4.29 -0.07
C ASP A 96 15.37 4.51 0.65
N GLY A 97 14.66 3.41 0.94
CA GLY A 97 13.41 3.40 1.70
C GLY A 97 12.31 4.23 1.05
N ILE A 98 11.63 5.06 1.84
CA ILE A 98 10.52 5.91 1.37
C ILE A 98 10.95 6.83 0.22
N SER A 99 12.21 7.27 0.18
CA SER A 99 12.70 8.20 -0.85
C SER A 99 12.63 7.63 -2.27
N ASP A 100 12.65 6.30 -2.39
CA ASP A 100 12.58 5.56 -3.66
C ASP A 100 11.16 5.09 -4.00
N MET A 101 10.19 5.30 -3.10
CA MET A 101 8.81 4.82 -3.30
C MET A 101 8.07 5.64 -4.36
N GLY A 102 7.28 4.96 -5.18
CA GLY A 102 6.29 5.64 -6.01
C GLY A 102 5.07 6.06 -5.20
N ALA A 103 4.36 7.11 -5.62
CA ALA A 103 3.17 7.60 -4.91
C ALA A 103 2.08 6.53 -4.64
N ILE A 104 1.95 5.53 -5.51
CA ILE A 104 1.00 4.42 -5.29
C ILE A 104 1.49 3.47 -4.18
N ASP A 105 2.80 3.28 -4.06
CA ASP A 105 3.41 2.49 -2.98
C ASP A 105 3.22 3.20 -1.64
N GLU A 106 3.47 4.51 -1.59
CA GLU A 106 3.25 5.33 -0.38
C GLU A 106 1.78 5.32 0.06
N ILE A 107 0.85 5.43 -0.89
CA ILE A 107 -0.59 5.35 -0.58
C ILE A 107 -0.93 3.99 0.02
N GLU A 108 -0.45 2.88 -0.56
CA GLU A 108 -0.69 1.55 0.00
C GLU A 108 -0.03 1.39 1.38
N MET A 109 1.20 1.88 1.56
CA MET A 109 1.91 1.85 2.84
C MET A 109 1.10 2.52 3.96
N VAL A 110 0.58 3.72 3.71
CA VAL A 110 -0.25 4.44 4.68
C VAL A 110 -1.54 3.67 4.97
N CYS A 111 -2.16 3.05 3.95
CA CYS A 111 -3.33 2.19 4.15
C CYS A 111 -3.01 0.94 4.98
N ASP A 112 -1.87 0.28 4.73
CA ASP A 112 -1.39 -0.87 5.50
C ASP A 112 -1.17 -0.48 6.97
N TRP A 113 -0.43 0.59 7.24
CA TRP A 113 -0.20 1.07 8.60
C TRP A 113 -1.51 1.42 9.32
N CYS A 114 -2.45 2.05 8.63
CA CYS A 114 -3.79 2.31 9.17
C CYS A 114 -4.53 1.01 9.54
N ALA A 115 -4.41 -0.05 8.72
CA ALA A 115 -5.01 -1.35 8.96
C ALA A 115 -4.30 -2.12 10.09
N ALA A 116 -2.97 -2.05 10.16
CA ALA A 116 -2.16 -2.62 11.24
C ALA A 116 -2.54 -2.00 12.59
N CYS A 117 -2.72 -0.69 12.65
CA CYS A 117 -3.14 0.02 13.87
C CYS A 117 -4.50 -0.46 14.42
N LYS A 118 -5.39 -1.01 13.58
CA LYS A 118 -6.68 -1.57 14.05
C LYS A 118 -6.51 -2.85 14.88
N LYS A 119 -5.34 -3.48 14.86
CA LYS A 119 -5.04 -4.71 15.61
C LYS A 119 -4.52 -4.42 17.02
N HIS A 120 -4.04 -3.21 17.28
CA HIS A 120 -3.46 -2.80 18.56
C HIS A 120 -4.39 -1.80 19.27
N LYS A 121 -4.45 -1.84 20.61
CA LYS A 121 -5.32 -0.95 21.40
C LYS A 121 -4.88 0.51 21.33
N ASP A 122 -3.59 0.73 21.10
CA ASP A 122 -2.87 2.00 21.08
C ASP A 122 -2.25 2.32 19.71
N GLY A 123 -2.65 1.59 18.66
CA GLY A 123 -2.12 1.75 17.32
C GLY A 123 -2.37 3.15 16.75
N ASN A 124 -1.30 3.79 16.29
CA ASN A 124 -1.30 5.10 15.67
C ASN A 124 -0.36 5.06 14.44
N PRO A 125 -0.85 5.27 13.20
CA PRO A 125 -0.03 5.13 12.00
C PRO A 125 1.11 6.17 11.87
N VAL A 126 1.20 7.13 12.79
CA VAL A 126 2.27 8.14 12.86
C VAL A 126 3.25 7.84 14.01
N HIS A 127 2.82 7.09 15.02
CA HIS A 127 3.58 6.88 16.28
C HIS A 127 3.74 5.40 16.64
N SER A 128 3.29 4.49 15.78
CA SER A 128 3.33 3.03 15.94
C SER A 128 4.06 2.36 14.78
#